data_AF-A0A535MVZ9-F1
#
_entry.id   AF-A0A535MVZ9-F1
#
_cell.length_a   1.000
_cell.length_b   1.000
_cell.length_c   1.000
_cell.angle_alpha   90.00
_cell.angle_beta   90.00
_cell.angle_gamma   90.00
#
_symmetry.space_group_name_H-M   'P 1'
#
loop_
_entity.id
_entity.type
_entity.pdbx_description
1 polymer ?
#
loop_
_entity_poly.entity_id
_entity_poly.type
_entity_poly.pdbx_seq_one_letter_code
_entity_poly.pdbx_strand_id
1 'polypeptide(L)'
;MEKLFDRVPKARAFHDGTFMEREYYARHLLETIVRIRLNNEVDTYCLHRISIGQNKLAATLATYLAEEFGHDDMFLADLRRFGISAPEVERARPFHSTELLIGYMYYAIDHEGPLATMVWNWFVEWYSDRYNLVITRSAAKRFGEEMVRGSMRHIGVDDNEDHVGLMFKTIEQAMHSSEDGERAKRYLTHFVRLVGDYFQELHVYAEQRTPAPVTA
;
A
#
# COMPACT_ATOMS: atom_id res chain seq x y z
N MET A 1 -1.62 -12.48 6.59
CA MET A 1 -2.05 -11.43 7.54
C MET A 1 -1.99 -11.89 8.99
N GLU A 2 -2.52 -13.04 9.41
CA GLU A 2 -2.49 -13.47 10.83
C GLU A 2 -1.11 -13.37 11.51
N LYS A 3 -0.03 -13.88 10.88
CA LYS A 3 1.34 -13.75 11.42
C LYS A 3 1.78 -12.29 11.64
N LEU A 4 1.31 -11.36 10.81
CA LEU A 4 1.55 -9.93 10.98
C LEU A 4 0.78 -9.43 12.18
N PHE A 5 -0.51 -9.76 12.27
CA PHE A 5 -1.39 -9.32 13.34
C PHE A 5 -0.97 -9.80 14.72
N ASP A 6 -0.43 -11.01 14.82
CA ASP A 6 0.05 -11.57 16.09
C ASP A 6 1.36 -10.92 16.55
N ARG A 7 2.16 -10.40 15.60
CA ARG A 7 3.46 -9.81 15.87
C ARG A 7 3.40 -8.31 16.15
N VAL A 8 2.52 -7.58 15.47
CA VAL A 8 2.54 -6.11 15.45
C VAL A 8 1.45 -5.55 16.36
N PRO A 9 1.80 -4.80 17.42
CA PRO A 9 0.81 -4.21 18.31
C PRO A 9 -0.15 -3.30 17.55
N LYS A 10 -1.42 -3.30 17.98
CA LYS A 10 -2.51 -2.48 17.41
C LYS A 10 -2.82 -2.75 15.92
N ALA A 11 -2.03 -3.54 15.17
CA ALA A 11 -2.27 -3.80 13.76
C ALA A 11 -3.64 -4.46 13.54
N ARG A 12 -3.94 -5.57 14.23
CA ARG A 12 -5.26 -6.21 14.13
C ARG A 12 -6.39 -5.23 14.44
N ALA A 13 -6.29 -4.55 15.58
CA ALA A 13 -7.30 -3.59 16.01
C ALA A 13 -7.49 -2.43 15.03
N PHE A 14 -6.43 -1.97 14.36
CA PHE A 14 -6.51 -0.97 13.32
C PHE A 14 -7.28 -1.49 12.10
N HIS A 15 -6.95 -2.70 11.62
CA HIS A 15 -7.59 -3.32 10.46
C HIS A 15 -9.06 -3.71 10.71
N ASP A 16 -9.39 -4.10 11.94
CA ASP A 16 -10.75 -4.40 12.37
C ASP A 16 -11.54 -3.13 12.73
N GLY A 17 -10.89 -1.95 12.70
CA GLY A 17 -11.50 -0.66 12.99
C GLY A 17 -11.79 -0.40 14.47
N THR A 18 -11.27 -1.22 15.39
CA THR A 18 -11.45 -1.06 16.85
C THR A 18 -10.38 -0.18 17.49
N PHE A 19 -9.35 0.26 16.74
CA PHE A 19 -8.34 1.21 17.17
C PHE A 19 -8.17 2.33 16.13
N MET A 20 -8.21 3.58 16.59
CA MET A 20 -8.07 4.76 15.72
C MET A 20 -7.49 5.95 16.50
N GLU A 21 -6.18 6.17 16.36
CA GLU A 21 -5.46 7.31 16.92
C GLU A 21 -5.02 8.28 15.82
N ARG A 22 -5.02 9.58 16.13
CA ARG A 22 -4.80 10.65 15.17
C ARG A 22 -3.43 10.53 14.48
N GLU A 23 -2.35 10.45 15.27
CA GLU A 23 -0.98 10.41 14.74
C GLU A 23 -0.69 9.12 13.97
N TYR A 24 -1.27 7.99 14.43
CA TYR A 24 -1.18 6.72 13.73
C TYR A 24 -1.87 6.80 12.36
N TYR A 25 -3.11 7.31 12.31
CA TYR A 25 -3.86 7.41 11.06
C TYR A 25 -3.26 8.44 10.10
N ALA A 26 -2.88 9.62 10.59
CA ALA A 26 -2.26 10.66 9.76
C ALA A 26 -0.93 10.17 9.16
N ARG A 27 -0.08 9.49 9.95
CA ARG A 27 1.15 8.90 9.40
C ARG A 27 0.85 7.73 8.45
N HIS A 28 -0.18 6.93 8.71
CA HIS A 28 -0.61 5.90 7.77
C HIS A 28 -0.97 6.48 6.40
N LEU A 29 -1.77 7.55 6.36
CA LEU A 29 -2.14 8.24 5.12
C LEU A 29 -0.92 8.83 4.39
N LEU A 30 0.00 9.47 5.12
CA LEU A 30 1.25 9.97 4.54
C LEU A 30 2.05 8.84 3.89
N GLU A 31 2.23 7.72 4.59
CA GLU A 31 2.95 6.57 4.06
C GLU A 31 2.23 5.92 2.87
N THR A 32 0.90 5.93 2.84
CA THR A 32 0.11 5.49 1.68
C THR A 32 0.40 6.35 0.46
N ILE A 33 0.39 7.69 0.59
CA ILE A 33 0.76 8.61 -0.50
C ILE A 33 2.17 8.31 -1.02
N VAL A 34 3.14 8.20 -0.11
CA VAL A 34 4.53 7.93 -0.49
C VAL A 34 4.68 6.56 -1.16
N ARG A 35 4.00 5.51 -0.66
CA ARG A 35 4.00 4.19 -1.28
C ARG A 35 3.39 4.20 -2.68
N ILE A 36 2.25 4.85 -2.90
CA ILE A 36 1.62 4.90 -4.23
C ILE A 36 2.59 5.51 -5.25
N ARG A 37 3.24 6.61 -4.89
CA ARG A 37 4.24 7.27 -5.76
C ARG A 37 5.41 6.34 -6.09
N LEU A 38 6.00 5.72 -5.07
CA LEU A 38 7.12 4.79 -5.27
C LEU A 38 6.69 3.52 -6.01
N ASN A 39 5.46 3.06 -5.83
CA ASN A 39 4.89 1.94 -6.58
C ASN A 39 4.79 2.29 -8.07
N ASN A 40 4.24 3.47 -8.39
CA ASN A 40 4.12 3.93 -9.76
C ASN A 40 5.49 4.03 -10.45
N GLU A 41 6.53 4.46 -9.73
CA GLU A 41 7.92 4.48 -10.24
C GLU A 41 8.46 3.06 -10.52
N VAL A 42 8.29 2.13 -9.58
CA VAL A 42 8.72 0.73 -9.74
C VAL A 42 7.95 0.02 -10.86
N ASP A 43 6.63 0.26 -10.96
CA ASP A 43 5.78 -0.30 -11.99
C ASP A 43 6.14 0.23 -13.37
N THR A 44 6.46 1.53 -13.48
CA THR A 44 6.98 2.13 -14.71
C THR A 44 8.30 1.46 -15.12
N TYR A 45 9.18 1.20 -14.14
CA TYR A 45 10.43 0.48 -14.41
C TYR A 45 10.20 -0.97 -14.84
N CYS A 46 9.29 -1.69 -14.17
CA CYS A 46 8.88 -3.04 -14.58
C CYS A 46 8.33 -3.02 -16.01
N LEU A 47 7.44 -2.07 -16.31
CA LEU A 47 6.85 -1.87 -17.64
C LEU A 47 7.94 -1.67 -18.70
N HIS A 48 8.93 -0.81 -18.43
CA HIS A 48 10.08 -0.63 -19.31
C HIS A 48 10.78 -1.96 -19.59
N ARG A 49 11.02 -2.77 -18.56
CA ARG A 49 11.73 -4.05 -18.64
C ARG A 49 10.98 -5.13 -19.42
N ILE A 50 9.65 -5.14 -19.35
CA ILE A 50 8.81 -6.14 -20.03
C ILE A 50 8.26 -5.67 -21.38
N SER A 51 8.50 -4.41 -21.75
CA SER A 51 7.97 -3.78 -22.97
C SER A 51 8.42 -4.48 -24.26
N ILE A 52 9.52 -5.24 -24.21
CA ILE A 52 10.01 -6.06 -25.31
C ILE A 52 9.83 -7.53 -24.93
N GLY A 53 8.98 -8.24 -25.68
CA GLY A 53 8.81 -9.71 -25.56
C GLY A 53 7.67 -10.16 -24.66
N GLN A 54 7.07 -9.29 -23.85
CA GLN A 54 5.90 -9.61 -23.00
C GLN A 54 4.73 -8.64 -23.23
N ASN A 55 4.41 -8.36 -24.50
CA ASN A 55 3.47 -7.31 -24.92
C ASN A 55 2.11 -7.34 -24.20
N LYS A 56 1.55 -8.52 -23.93
CA LYS A 56 0.26 -8.66 -23.24
C LYS A 56 0.33 -8.22 -21.77
N LEU A 57 1.39 -8.63 -21.08
CA LEU A 57 1.63 -8.23 -19.69
C LEU A 57 1.95 -6.74 -19.62
N ALA A 58 2.79 -6.25 -20.53
CA ALA A 58 3.12 -4.83 -20.66
C ALA A 58 1.85 -3.97 -20.88
N ALA A 59 0.96 -4.38 -21.79
CA ALA A 59 -0.29 -3.67 -22.03
C ALA A 59 -1.21 -3.66 -20.80
N THR A 60 -1.31 -4.79 -20.08
CA THR A 60 -2.15 -4.88 -18.87
C THR A 60 -1.60 -4.00 -17.75
N LEU A 61 -0.28 -4.05 -17.51
CA LEU A 61 0.39 -3.21 -16.50
C LEU A 61 0.29 -1.71 -16.86
N ALA A 62 0.38 -1.36 -18.14
CA ALA A 62 0.23 0.02 -18.59
C ALA A 62 -1.18 0.57 -18.35
N THR A 63 -2.22 -0.26 -18.53
CA THR A 63 -3.61 0.12 -18.20
C THR A 63 -3.77 0.35 -16.70
N TYR A 64 -3.34 -0.60 -15.87
CA TYR A 64 -3.38 -0.46 -14.41
C TYR A 64 -2.64 0.80 -13.94
N LEU A 65 -1.41 1.01 -14.40
CA LEU A 65 -0.61 2.17 -14.03
C LEU A 65 -1.26 3.50 -14.44
N ALA A 66 -1.96 3.53 -15.58
CA ALA A 66 -2.68 4.73 -16.03
C ALA A 66 -3.86 5.09 -15.11
N GLU A 67 -4.49 4.09 -14.49
CA GLU A 67 -5.56 4.25 -13.51
C GLU A 67 -4.98 4.72 -12.16
N GLU A 68 -3.88 4.12 -11.70
CA GLU A 68 -3.22 4.45 -10.42
C GLU A 68 -2.60 5.87 -10.35
N PHE A 69 -2.29 6.48 -11.49
CA PHE A 69 -1.75 7.85 -11.50
C PHE A 69 -2.79 8.87 -11.00
N GLY A 70 -2.48 9.51 -9.86
CA GLY A 70 -3.34 10.52 -9.23
C GLY A 70 -4.19 9.98 -8.07
N HIS A 71 -4.09 8.68 -7.75
CA HIS A 71 -4.72 8.12 -6.55
C HIS A 71 -4.19 8.75 -5.26
N ASP A 72 -2.90 9.12 -5.25
CA ASP A 72 -2.25 9.77 -4.12
C ASP A 72 -2.84 11.16 -3.80
N ASP A 73 -3.30 11.91 -4.79
CA ASP A 73 -3.94 13.21 -4.60
C ASP A 73 -5.23 13.12 -3.79
N MET A 74 -5.93 11.98 -3.84
CA MET A 74 -7.15 11.76 -3.06
C MET A 74 -6.81 11.71 -1.56
N PHE A 75 -5.77 10.98 -1.17
CA PHE A 75 -5.31 10.94 0.23
C PHE A 75 -4.66 12.24 0.68
N LEU A 76 -3.98 12.96 -0.23
CA LEU A 76 -3.40 14.27 0.08
C LEU A 76 -4.47 15.29 0.52
N ALA A 77 -5.67 15.23 -0.07
CA ALA A 77 -6.79 16.08 0.34
C ALA A 77 -7.21 15.86 1.81
N ASP A 78 -7.20 14.60 2.28
CA ASP A 78 -7.49 14.27 3.68
C ASP A 78 -6.33 14.66 4.60
N LEU A 79 -5.10 14.38 4.18
CA LEU A 79 -3.91 14.65 4.98
C LEU A 79 -3.74 16.16 5.28
N ARG A 80 -4.14 17.04 4.35
CA ARG A 80 -4.23 18.49 4.58
C ARG A 80 -5.16 18.86 5.74
N ARG A 81 -6.26 18.12 5.93
CA ARG A 81 -7.18 18.32 7.07
C ARG A 81 -6.56 17.88 8.39
N PHE A 82 -5.60 16.95 8.36
CA PHE A 82 -4.76 16.62 9.52
C PHE A 82 -3.62 17.63 9.76
N GLY A 83 -3.56 18.72 8.98
CA GLY A 83 -2.60 19.80 9.16
C GLY A 83 -1.24 19.54 8.52
N ILE A 84 -1.11 18.51 7.68
CA ILE A 84 0.14 18.21 6.96
C ILE A 84 -0.01 18.70 5.52
N SER A 85 0.89 19.58 5.11
CA SER A 85 0.88 20.22 3.79
C SER A 85 1.53 19.37 2.70
N ALA A 86 1.28 19.70 1.43
CA ALA A 86 1.92 19.01 0.31
C ALA A 86 3.47 19.12 0.34
N PRO A 87 4.08 20.28 0.64
CA PRO A 87 5.53 20.37 0.80
C PRO A 87 6.09 19.52 1.96
N GLU A 88 5.30 19.21 2.99
CA GLU A 88 5.71 18.28 4.05
C GLU A 88 5.69 16.84 3.55
N VAL A 89 4.66 16.46 2.77
CA VAL A 89 4.59 15.14 2.11
C VAL A 89 5.75 14.95 1.14
N GLU A 90 6.06 15.94 0.30
CA GLU A 90 7.16 15.89 -0.68
C GLU A 90 8.53 15.71 -0.03
N ARG A 91 8.71 16.25 1.18
CA ARG A 91 9.96 16.12 1.94
C ARG A 91 9.98 14.91 2.87
N ALA A 92 8.86 14.22 3.02
CA ALA A 92 8.76 13.09 3.92
C ALA A 92 9.56 11.91 3.36
N ARG A 93 10.41 11.34 4.20
CA ARG A 93 11.00 10.04 3.90
C ARG A 93 10.02 8.93 4.29
N PRO A 94 9.86 7.90 3.44
CA PRO A 94 9.12 6.71 3.83
C PRO A 94 9.79 6.03 5.03
N PHE A 95 9.07 5.14 5.70
CA PHE A 95 9.69 4.25 6.67
C PHE A 95 10.72 3.31 6.03
N HIS A 96 11.63 2.77 6.84
CA HIS A 96 12.72 1.96 6.34
C HIS A 96 12.22 0.66 5.72
N SER A 97 11.17 0.05 6.27
CA SER A 97 10.50 -1.12 5.65
C SER A 97 9.95 -0.81 4.25
N THR A 98 9.43 0.40 4.03
CA THR A 98 8.99 0.84 2.70
C THR A 98 10.20 1.01 1.76
N GLU A 99 11.32 1.60 2.22
CA GLU A 99 12.56 1.64 1.43
C GLU A 99 13.03 0.23 1.03
N LEU A 100 13.03 -0.72 1.97
CA LEU A 100 13.40 -2.11 1.73
C LEU A 100 12.45 -2.80 0.75
N LEU A 101 11.15 -2.56 0.86
CA LEU A 101 10.15 -3.09 -0.06
C LEU A 101 10.40 -2.62 -1.50
N ILE A 102 10.56 -1.31 -1.69
CA ILE A 102 10.82 -0.72 -3.02
C ILE A 102 12.15 -1.22 -3.58
N GLY A 103 13.21 -1.25 -2.77
CA GLY A 103 14.51 -1.79 -3.18
C GLY A 103 14.46 -3.27 -3.53
N TYR A 104 13.69 -4.07 -2.78
CA TYR A 104 13.48 -5.49 -3.07
C TYR A 104 12.74 -5.70 -4.40
N MET A 105 11.77 -4.84 -4.74
CA MET A 105 11.09 -4.93 -6.02
C MET A 105 12.02 -4.62 -7.19
N TYR A 106 12.84 -3.56 -7.13
CA TYR A 106 13.85 -3.30 -8.16
C TYR A 106 14.80 -4.51 -8.33
N TYR A 107 15.30 -5.04 -7.21
CA TYR A 107 16.14 -6.25 -7.22
C TYR A 107 15.45 -7.43 -7.90
N ALA A 108 14.19 -7.70 -7.54
CA ALA A 108 13.44 -8.81 -8.12
C ALA A 108 13.18 -8.61 -9.62
N ILE A 109 12.86 -7.39 -10.07
CA ILE A 109 12.69 -7.08 -11.50
C ILE A 109 14.00 -7.32 -12.26
N ASP A 110 15.13 -6.92 -11.68
CA ASP A 110 16.45 -7.09 -12.30
C ASP A 110 16.88 -8.55 -12.44
N HIS A 111 16.61 -9.37 -11.43
CA HIS A 111 17.17 -10.71 -11.33
C HIS A 111 16.19 -11.84 -11.61
N GLU A 112 14.90 -11.63 -11.38
CA GLU A 112 13.88 -12.67 -11.37
C GLU A 112 12.68 -12.34 -12.28
N GLY A 113 12.59 -11.11 -12.78
CA GLY A 113 11.57 -10.67 -13.73
C GLY A 113 10.34 -10.04 -13.06
N PRO A 114 9.21 -9.92 -13.79
CA PRO A 114 8.08 -9.07 -13.37
C PRO A 114 7.17 -9.68 -12.30
N LEU A 115 7.35 -10.97 -11.98
CA LEU A 115 6.41 -11.71 -11.14
C LEU A 115 6.27 -11.10 -9.74
N ALA A 116 7.37 -10.60 -9.15
CA ALA A 116 7.33 -9.95 -7.84
C ALA A 116 6.41 -8.72 -7.85
N THR A 117 6.52 -7.90 -8.89
CA THR A 117 5.70 -6.70 -9.09
C THR A 117 4.21 -7.05 -9.23
N MET A 118 3.89 -8.08 -10.04
CA MET A 118 2.48 -8.48 -10.24
C MET A 118 1.87 -9.01 -8.94
N VAL A 119 2.65 -9.77 -8.15
CA VAL A 119 2.23 -10.28 -6.84
C VAL A 119 2.06 -9.15 -5.83
N TRP A 120 2.93 -8.14 -5.85
CA TRP A 120 2.82 -6.97 -4.98
C TRP A 120 1.56 -6.16 -5.30
N ASN A 121 1.32 -5.82 -6.57
CA ASN A 121 0.16 -5.07 -7.00
C ASN A 121 -1.14 -5.81 -6.63
N TRP A 122 -1.24 -7.11 -6.95
CA TRP A 122 -2.39 -7.90 -6.49
C TRP A 122 -2.57 -7.89 -4.97
N PHE A 123 -1.48 -7.96 -4.21
CA PHE A 123 -1.54 -7.97 -2.75
C PHE A 123 -2.05 -6.65 -2.19
N VAL A 124 -1.64 -5.50 -2.75
CA VAL A 124 -2.14 -4.20 -2.29
C VAL A 124 -3.61 -3.99 -2.66
N GLU A 125 -4.05 -4.46 -3.83
CA GLU A 125 -5.47 -4.41 -4.20
C GLU A 125 -6.32 -5.29 -3.27
N TRP A 126 -5.88 -6.53 -3.04
CA TRP A 126 -6.53 -7.44 -2.09
C TRP A 126 -6.57 -6.84 -0.68
N TYR A 127 -5.51 -6.14 -0.27
CA TYR A 127 -5.46 -5.45 1.01
C TYR A 127 -6.46 -4.29 1.05
N SER A 128 -6.54 -3.48 -0.02
CA SER A 128 -7.44 -2.32 -0.14
C SER A 128 -8.89 -2.75 0.02
N ASP A 129 -9.33 -3.70 -0.84
CA ASP A 129 -10.68 -4.28 -0.84
C ASP A 129 -11.08 -4.79 0.56
N ARG A 130 -10.14 -5.44 1.26
CA ARG A 130 -10.44 -6.08 2.54
C ARG A 130 -10.46 -5.13 3.74
N TYR A 131 -9.59 -4.12 3.77
CA TYR A 131 -9.34 -3.35 5.01
C TYR A 131 -9.57 -1.85 4.89
N ASN A 132 -9.36 -1.24 3.71
CA ASN A 132 -9.39 0.22 3.59
C ASN A 132 -10.77 0.80 3.94
N LEU A 133 -11.86 0.14 3.55
CA LEU A 133 -13.21 0.59 3.93
C LEU A 133 -13.46 0.55 5.44
N VAL A 134 -13.00 -0.50 6.12
CA VAL A 134 -13.16 -0.65 7.58
C VAL A 134 -12.37 0.42 8.32
N ILE A 135 -11.09 0.58 7.95
CA ILE A 135 -10.18 1.58 8.50
C ILE A 135 -10.76 3.00 8.29
N THR A 136 -11.15 3.32 7.05
CA THR A 136 -11.67 4.64 6.67
C THR A 136 -12.98 4.96 7.39
N ARG A 137 -13.88 3.98 7.54
CA ARG A 137 -15.12 4.16 8.34
C ARG A 137 -14.84 4.38 9.82
N SER A 138 -13.84 3.70 10.38
CA SER A 138 -13.43 3.92 11.77
C SER A 138 -12.84 5.33 11.95
N ALA A 139 -12.02 5.78 11.01
CA ALA A 139 -11.50 7.15 10.98
C ALA A 139 -12.62 8.20 10.85
N ALA A 140 -13.61 7.96 9.98
CA ALA A 140 -14.80 8.81 9.84
C ALA A 140 -15.55 8.95 11.18
N LYS A 141 -15.80 7.83 11.87
CA LYS A 141 -16.47 7.84 13.18
C LYS A 141 -15.66 8.60 14.23
N ARG A 142 -14.33 8.51 14.18
CA ARG A 142 -13.44 9.07 15.21
C ARG A 142 -13.11 10.56 14.99
N PHE A 143 -12.98 10.99 13.74
CA PHE A 143 -12.50 12.33 13.37
C PHE A 143 -13.52 13.16 12.60
N GLY A 144 -14.60 12.54 12.10
CA GLY A 144 -15.63 13.16 11.26
C GLY A 144 -15.51 12.76 9.80
N GLU A 145 -16.64 12.67 9.09
CA GLU A 145 -16.72 12.24 7.68
C GLU A 145 -15.91 13.13 6.75
N GLU A 146 -15.88 14.43 7.03
CA GLU A 146 -15.06 15.38 6.28
C GLU A 146 -13.58 15.00 6.30
N MET A 147 -13.06 14.39 7.37
CA MET A 147 -11.63 14.09 7.50
C MET A 147 -11.16 12.96 6.57
N VAL A 148 -12.07 12.23 5.94
CA VAL A 148 -11.76 11.02 5.16
C VAL A 148 -12.39 11.02 3.76
N ARG A 149 -12.89 12.16 3.29
CA ARG A 149 -13.62 12.26 2.02
C ARG A 149 -12.78 11.79 0.82
N GLY A 150 -11.49 12.09 0.82
CA GLY A 150 -10.57 11.66 -0.23
C GLY A 150 -10.34 10.15 -0.23
N SER A 151 -10.11 9.56 0.95
CA SER A 151 -9.96 8.12 1.16
C SER A 151 -11.23 7.37 0.76
N MET A 152 -12.41 7.91 1.08
CA MET A 152 -13.70 7.34 0.62
C MET A 152 -13.88 7.45 -0.90
N ARG A 153 -13.39 8.52 -1.53
CA ARG A 153 -13.41 8.66 -3.00
C ARG A 153 -12.53 7.60 -3.65
N HIS A 154 -11.32 7.37 -3.13
CA HIS A 154 -10.43 6.31 -3.61
C HIS A 154 -11.12 4.95 -3.59
N ILE A 155 -11.67 4.55 -2.44
CA ILE A 155 -12.38 3.26 -2.32
C ILE A 155 -13.53 3.16 -3.34
N GLY A 156 -14.27 4.25 -3.55
CA GLY A 156 -15.35 4.27 -4.55
C GLY A 156 -14.87 4.22 -6.00
N VAL A 157 -13.60 4.56 -6.29
CA VAL A 157 -12.98 4.36 -7.61
C VAL A 157 -12.58 2.89 -7.74
N ASP A 158 -11.85 2.33 -6.77
CA ASP A 158 -11.41 0.92 -6.75
C ASP A 158 -12.59 -0.05 -6.95
N ASP A 159 -13.73 0.19 -6.27
CA ASP A 159 -14.95 -0.63 -6.37
C ASP A 159 -15.49 -0.74 -7.82
N ASN A 160 -15.24 0.26 -8.67
CA ASN A 160 -15.70 0.27 -10.05
C ASN A 160 -14.72 -0.40 -11.02
N GLU A 161 -13.47 -0.63 -10.63
CA GLU A 161 -12.38 -0.97 -11.57
C GLU A 161 -11.88 -2.44 -11.49
N ASP A 162 -12.42 -3.27 -10.59
CA ASP A 162 -12.02 -4.70 -10.39
C ASP A 162 -10.50 -4.93 -10.48
N HIS A 163 -9.74 -4.07 -9.80
CA HIS A 163 -8.28 -4.13 -9.81
C HIS A 163 -7.74 -5.44 -9.23
N VAL A 164 -8.44 -6.05 -8.27
CA VAL A 164 -8.08 -7.37 -7.72
C VAL A 164 -8.09 -8.43 -8.82
N GLY A 165 -9.18 -8.51 -9.61
CA GLY A 165 -9.29 -9.44 -10.74
C GLY A 165 -8.28 -9.14 -11.84
N LEU A 166 -8.09 -7.85 -12.17
CA LEU A 166 -7.11 -7.40 -13.14
C LEU A 166 -5.69 -7.83 -12.76
N MET A 167 -5.28 -7.57 -11.52
CA MET A 167 -3.93 -7.89 -11.06
C MET A 167 -3.72 -9.39 -10.86
N PHE A 168 -4.74 -10.15 -10.45
CA PHE A 168 -4.62 -11.62 -10.43
C PHE A 168 -4.31 -12.18 -11.83
N LYS A 169 -4.96 -11.66 -12.87
CA LYS A 169 -4.67 -12.04 -14.27
C LYS A 169 -3.25 -11.67 -14.70
N THR A 170 -2.65 -10.62 -14.15
CA THR A 170 -1.24 -10.30 -14.45
C THR A 170 -0.26 -11.31 -13.84
N ILE A 171 -0.58 -11.86 -12.67
CA ILE A 171 0.19 -12.98 -12.08
C ILE A 171 0.15 -14.17 -13.03
N GLU A 172 -1.03 -14.57 -13.52
CA GLU A 172 -1.16 -15.66 -14.49
C GLU A 172 -0.35 -15.42 -15.76
N GLN A 173 -0.31 -14.18 -16.26
CA GLN A 173 0.46 -13.81 -17.44
C GLN A 173 1.98 -13.83 -17.20
N ALA A 174 2.43 -13.54 -15.98
CA ALA A 174 3.84 -13.56 -15.60
C ALA A 174 4.33 -14.98 -15.24
N MET A 175 3.42 -15.94 -15.03
CA MET A 175 3.75 -17.33 -14.72
C MET A 175 3.85 -18.19 -15.99
N HIS A 176 4.90 -19.01 -16.07
CA HIS A 176 5.15 -19.91 -17.21
C HIS A 176 5.39 -21.36 -16.77
N SER A 177 5.53 -21.60 -15.47
CA SER A 177 5.86 -22.90 -14.88
C SER A 177 5.23 -23.07 -13.50
N SER A 178 5.21 -24.30 -12.98
CA SER A 178 4.82 -24.57 -11.59
C SER A 178 5.81 -23.98 -10.57
N GLU A 179 7.08 -23.82 -10.93
CA GLU A 179 8.07 -23.17 -10.09
C GLU A 179 7.69 -21.71 -9.81
N ASP A 180 7.11 -21.02 -10.78
CA ASP A 180 6.61 -19.65 -10.62
C ASP A 180 5.54 -19.53 -9.55
N GLY A 181 4.69 -20.55 -9.39
CA GLY A 181 3.70 -20.58 -8.32
C GLY A 181 4.35 -20.57 -6.93
N GLU A 182 5.45 -21.31 -6.77
CA GLU A 182 6.22 -21.28 -5.53
C GLU A 182 6.99 -19.95 -5.36
N ARG A 183 7.47 -19.33 -6.45
CA ARG A 183 8.07 -17.99 -6.39
C ARG A 183 7.06 -16.94 -5.95
N ALA A 184 5.86 -16.95 -6.52
CA ALA A 184 4.78 -16.04 -6.15
C ALA A 184 4.42 -16.14 -4.66
N LYS A 185 4.31 -17.37 -4.12
CA LYS A 185 4.07 -17.59 -2.68
C LYS A 185 5.21 -17.06 -1.81
N ARG A 186 6.47 -17.20 -2.25
CA ARG A 186 7.62 -16.63 -1.54
C ARG A 186 7.59 -15.10 -1.54
N TYR A 187 7.33 -14.46 -2.68
CA TYR A 187 7.17 -13.01 -2.75
C TYR A 187 6.06 -12.52 -1.83
N LEU A 188 4.88 -13.15 -1.87
CA LEU A 188 3.77 -12.80 -0.99
C LEU A 188 4.17 -12.92 0.50
N THR A 189 4.94 -13.95 0.85
CA THR A 189 5.46 -14.12 2.22
C THR A 189 6.41 -12.98 2.61
N HIS A 190 7.30 -12.55 1.71
CA HIS A 190 8.20 -11.42 1.92
C HIS A 190 7.42 -10.11 2.05
N PHE A 191 6.43 -9.86 1.18
CA PHE A 191 5.61 -8.65 1.22
C PHE A 191 4.79 -8.56 2.49
N VAL A 192 4.14 -9.65 2.93
CA VAL A 192 3.41 -9.67 4.21
C VAL A 192 4.35 -9.38 5.39
N ARG A 193 5.61 -9.85 5.35
CA ARG A 193 6.60 -9.53 6.38
C ARG A 193 6.98 -8.05 6.37
N LEU A 194 7.28 -7.49 5.20
CA LEU A 194 7.66 -6.08 5.03
C LEU A 194 6.51 -5.13 5.41
N VAL A 195 5.27 -5.45 5.03
CA VAL A 195 4.09 -4.71 5.49
C VAL A 195 3.91 -4.82 7.00
N GLY A 196 4.27 -5.95 7.60
CA GLY A 196 4.28 -6.05 9.05
C GLY A 196 5.36 -5.20 9.70
N ASP A 197 6.55 -5.12 9.09
CA ASP A 197 7.63 -4.26 9.59
C ASP A 197 7.22 -2.78 9.47
N TYR A 198 6.51 -2.41 8.39
CA TYR A 198 5.86 -1.11 8.21
C TYR A 198 4.88 -0.76 9.34
N PHE A 199 3.97 -1.66 9.67
CA PHE A 199 3.02 -1.41 10.76
C PHE A 199 3.71 -1.35 12.13
N GLN A 200 4.83 -2.06 12.31
CA GLN A 200 5.65 -1.94 13.52
C GLN A 200 6.31 -0.57 13.63
N GLU A 201 6.88 -0.05 12.54
CA GLU A 201 7.44 1.31 12.50
C GLU A 201 6.36 2.37 12.72
N LEU A 202 5.18 2.19 12.13
CA LEU A 202 4.02 3.06 12.33
C LEU A 202 3.59 3.10 13.80
N HIS A 203 3.54 1.94 14.46
CA HIS A 203 3.23 1.85 15.87
C HIS A 203 4.24 2.61 16.73
N VAL A 204 5.54 2.36 16.53
CA VAL A 204 6.63 3.04 17.25
C VAL A 204 6.58 4.56 17.01
N TYR A 205 6.36 4.99 15.76
CA TYR A 205 6.23 6.40 15.41
C TYR A 205 5.11 7.09 16.19
N ALA A 206 3.95 6.44 16.28
CA ALA A 206 2.78 6.98 16.97
C ALA A 206 3.00 7.04 18.48
N GLU A 207 3.58 6.00 19.09
CA GLU A 207 3.87 5.99 20.53
C GLU A 207 4.79 7.13 20.97
N GLN A 208 5.77 7.50 20.14
CA GLN A 208 6.68 8.61 20.43
C GLN A 208 6.02 10.00 20.35
N ARG A 209 4.82 10.10 19.75
CA ARG A 209 4.11 11.35 19.48
C ARG A 209 2.80 11.48 20.24
N THR A 210 2.33 10.40 20.83
CA THR A 210 1.23 10.44 21.79
C THR A 210 1.74 11.10 23.07
N PRO A 211 1.15 12.22 23.53
CA PRO A 211 1.54 12.85 24.78
C PRO A 211 1.43 11.85 25.92
N ALA A 212 2.40 11.86 26.84
CA ALA A 212 2.28 11.10 28.08
C ALA A 212 0.97 11.49 28.78
N PRO A 213 0.24 10.52 29.39
CA PRO A 213 -0.92 10.87 30.19
C PRO A 213 -0.50 11.89 31.24
N VAL A 214 -1.21 13.03 31.31
CA VAL A 214 -1.02 13.97 32.41
C VAL A 214 -1.41 13.22 33.67
N THR A 215 -0.42 12.82 34.46
CA THR A 215 -0.64 12.27 35.80
C THR A 215 -1.23 13.40 36.64
N ALA A 216 -2.49 13.23 37.05
CA ALA A 216 -3.18 14.09 38.01
C ALA A 216 -2.55 14.01 39.40
#